data_AF-A0A846PM40-F1
#
_entry.id   AF-A0A846PM40-F1
#
_cell.length_a   1.000
_cell.length_b   1.000
_cell.length_c   1.000
_cell.angle_alpha   90.00
_cell.angle_beta   90.00
_cell.angle_gamma   90.00
#
_symmetry.space_group_name_H-M   'P 1'
#
loop_
_entity.id
_entity.type
_entity.pdbx_description
1 polymer ?
#
loop_
_entity_poly.entity_id
_entity_poly.type
_entity_poly.pdbx_seq_one_letter_code
_entity_poly.pdbx_strand_id
1 'polypeptide(L)'
;MKGQIFIMTAVLVLIALILLKNAIQPFEIQPKDFLYENFVNLKNELIKTVDISLLNQEDVTTNLNDFIGFSNNIFEQRGYDENVVFEIITYGNTTEVYMNVTLKLENSFIEDKFIINRTVYP
;
A
#
# COMPACT_ATOMS: atom_id res chain seq x y z
N MET A 1 -7.10 36.86 -15.31
CA MET A 1 -6.05 36.04 -15.95
C MET A 1 -4.68 36.10 -15.24
N LYS A 2 -4.18 37.25 -14.76
CA LYS A 2 -2.86 37.32 -14.06
C LYS A 2 -2.81 36.56 -12.71
N GLY A 3 -3.91 36.52 -11.95
CA GLY A 3 -3.98 35.81 -10.67
C GLY A 3 -4.02 34.28 -10.77
N GLN A 4 -4.62 33.73 -11.83
CA GLN A 4 -4.66 32.28 -12.06
C GLN A 4 -3.27 31.73 -12.42
N ILE A 5 -2.49 32.47 -13.19
CA ILE A 5 -1.10 32.10 -13.53
C ILE A 5 -0.25 32.09 -12.26
N PHE A 6 -0.42 33.06 -11.36
CA PHE A 6 0.29 33.09 -10.08
C PHE A 6 -0.02 31.87 -9.21
N ILE A 7 -1.29 31.48 -9.12
CA ILE A 7 -1.73 30.29 -8.37
C ILE A 7 -1.14 29.02 -8.99
N MET A 8 -1.17 28.89 -10.31
CA MET A 8 -0.63 27.72 -11.02
C MET A 8 0.89 27.57 -10.79
N THR A 9 1.64 28.67 -10.86
CA THR A 9 3.09 28.66 -10.58
C THR A 9 3.36 28.29 -9.12
N ALA A 10 2.56 28.78 -8.16
CA ALA A 10 2.72 28.44 -6.76
C ALA A 10 2.47 26.95 -6.49
N VAL A 11 1.47 26.34 -7.14
CA VAL A 11 1.19 24.90 -7.05
C VAL A 11 2.34 24.08 -7.64
N LEU A 12 2.89 24.47 -8.79
CA LEU A 12 4.03 23.79 -9.40
C LEU A 12 5.29 23.86 -8.54
N VAL A 13 5.56 25.02 -7.93
CA VAL A 13 6.68 25.18 -6.98
C VAL A 13 6.46 24.31 -5.74
N LEU A 14 5.23 24.23 -5.23
CA LEU A 14 4.90 23.38 -4.08
C LEU A 14 5.15 21.89 -4.39
N ILE A 15 4.72 21.43 -5.57
CA ILE A 15 4.95 20.04 -6.02
C ILE A 15 6.46 19.78 -6.16
N ALA A 16 7.20 20.70 -6.78
CA ALA A 16 8.65 20.58 -6.92
C ALA A 16 9.36 20.49 -5.56
N LEU A 17 8.93 21.29 -4.57
CA LEU A 17 9.48 21.25 -3.21
C LEU A 17 9.16 19.94 -2.47
N ILE A 18 7.97 19.37 -2.68
CA ILE A 18 7.61 18.05 -2.13
C ILE A 18 8.49 16.96 -2.75
N LEU A 19 8.69 16.99 -4.06
CA LEU A 19 9.57 16.05 -4.76
C LEU A 19 11.04 16.20 -4.31
N LEU A 20 11.51 17.44 -4.12
CA LEU A 20 12.87 17.72 -3.64
C LEU A 20 13.06 17.23 -2.19
N LYS A 21 12.05 17.38 -1.33
CA LYS A 21 12.06 16.84 0.04
C LYS A 21 12.20 15.32 0.02
N ASN A 22 11.51 14.64 -0.90
CA ASN A 22 11.62 13.19 -1.04
C ASN A 22 12.97 12.75 -1.62
N ALA A 23 13.61 13.58 -2.45
CA ALA A 23 14.92 13.29 -3.06
C ALA A 23 16.12 13.56 -2.12
N ILE A 24 15.98 14.49 -1.17
CA ILE A 24 17.08 14.96 -0.30
C ILE A 24 17.09 14.27 1.08
N GLN A 25 16.08 13.46 1.43
CA GLN A 25 16.15 12.73 2.69
C GLN A 25 17.38 11.80 2.70
N PRO A 26 18.34 12.03 3.61
CA PRO A 26 19.49 11.15 3.73
C PRO A 26 19.00 9.75 4.10
N PHE A 27 19.70 8.72 3.64
CA PHE A 27 19.56 7.36 4.13
C PHE A 27 19.86 7.40 5.64
N GLU A 28 18.81 7.59 6.45
CA GLU A 28 18.93 7.46 7.90
C GLU A 28 19.36 6.02 8.17
N ILE A 29 20.37 5.86 9.02
CA ILE A 29 20.71 4.55 9.59
C ILE A 29 19.52 4.19 10.49
N GLN A 30 18.56 3.49 9.90
CA GLN A 30 17.26 3.24 10.50
C GLN A 30 17.32 2.03 11.46
N PRO A 31 16.56 2.08 12.57
CA PRO A 31 16.60 1.06 13.61
C PRO A 31 16.25 -0.33 13.07
N LYS A 32 16.75 -1.38 13.76
CA LYS A 32 16.67 -2.80 13.39
C LYS A 32 15.28 -3.35 13.03
N ASP A 33 14.19 -2.66 13.35
CA ASP A 33 12.81 -3.11 13.14
C ASP A 33 12.10 -2.47 11.92
N PHE A 34 12.80 -1.72 11.06
CA PHE A 34 12.17 -1.01 9.94
C PHE A 34 11.49 -1.94 8.91
N LEU A 35 12.06 -3.13 8.66
CA LEU A 35 11.42 -4.16 7.82
C LEU A 35 10.10 -4.64 8.43
N TYR A 36 10.07 -4.84 9.75
CA TYR A 36 8.87 -5.27 10.47
C TYR A 36 7.80 -4.19 10.49
N GLU A 37 8.16 -2.94 10.74
CA GLU A 37 7.21 -1.82 10.72
C GLU A 37 6.56 -1.66 9.33
N ASN A 38 7.37 -1.68 8.26
CA ASN A 38 6.86 -1.61 6.90
C ASN A 38 5.98 -2.81 6.54
N PHE A 39 6.35 -4.01 7.00
CA PHE A 39 5.54 -5.21 6.81
C PHE A 39 4.17 -5.09 7.50
N VAL A 40 4.14 -4.63 8.76
CA VAL A 40 2.90 -4.40 9.50
C VAL A 40 2.04 -3.34 8.81
N ASN A 41 2.66 -2.27 8.30
CA ASN A 41 1.94 -1.23 7.55
C ASN A 41 1.32 -1.80 6.26
N LEU A 42 2.09 -2.55 5.46
CA LEU A 42 1.59 -3.22 4.26
C LEU A 42 0.40 -4.14 4.59
N LYS A 43 0.55 -4.99 5.62
CA LYS A 43 -0.52 -5.88 6.09
C LYS A 43 -1.79 -5.11 6.49
N ASN A 44 -1.65 -4.02 7.23
CA ASN A 44 -2.79 -3.21 7.65
C ASN A 44 -3.49 -2.53 6.48
N GLU A 45 -2.75 -2.02 5.50
CA GLU A 45 -3.34 -1.39 4.30
C GLU A 45 -4.00 -2.41 3.37
N LEU A 46 -3.49 -3.64 3.27
CA LEU A 46 -4.17 -4.75 2.59
C LEU A 46 -5.53 -5.06 3.24
N ILE A 47 -5.57 -5.14 4.58
CA ILE A 47 -6.82 -5.36 5.33
C ILE A 47 -7.82 -4.23 5.07
N LYS A 48 -7.37 -2.97 5.14
CA LYS A 48 -8.22 -1.81 4.87
C LYS A 48 -8.74 -1.78 3.44
N THR A 49 -7.92 -2.15 2.46
CA THR A 49 -8.33 -2.21 1.05
C THR A 49 -9.49 -3.20 0.87
N VAL A 50 -9.42 -4.38 1.50
CA VAL A 50 -10.54 -5.33 1.51
C VAL A 50 -11.77 -4.74 2.21
N ASP A 51 -11.58 -4.15 3.39
CA ASP A 51 -12.68 -3.60 4.18
C ASP A 51 -13.42 -2.48 3.43
N ILE A 52 -12.70 -1.55 2.80
CA ILE A 52 -13.27 -0.45 2.01
C ILE A 52 -13.99 -0.99 0.77
N SER A 53 -13.38 -1.95 0.07
CA SER A 53 -13.98 -2.56 -1.13
C SER A 53 -15.33 -3.19 -0.79
N LEU A 54 -15.40 -3.94 0.31
CA LEU A 54 -16.63 -4.59 0.76
C LEU A 54 -17.68 -3.59 1.26
N LEU A 55 -17.27 -2.53 1.98
CA LEU A 55 -18.18 -1.49 2.46
C LEU A 55 -18.84 -0.70 1.31
N ASN A 56 -18.07 -0.44 0.24
CA ASN A 56 -18.55 0.31 -0.92
C ASN A 56 -19.20 -0.57 -2.00
N GLN A 57 -19.28 -1.90 -1.78
CA GLN A 57 -19.77 -2.88 -2.76
C GLN A 57 -18.96 -2.87 -4.08
N GLU A 58 -17.65 -2.61 -3.97
CA GLU A 58 -16.70 -2.61 -5.08
C GLU A 58 -16.03 -3.98 -5.25
N ASP A 59 -15.36 -4.17 -6.39
CA ASP A 59 -14.62 -5.40 -6.67
C ASP A 59 -13.31 -5.46 -5.87
N VAL A 60 -13.30 -6.32 -4.86
CA VAL A 60 -12.13 -6.60 -3.99
C VAL A 60 -10.91 -7.02 -4.80
N THR A 61 -11.08 -7.79 -5.88
CA THR A 61 -9.97 -8.29 -6.70
C THR A 61 -9.26 -7.15 -7.40
N THR A 62 -10.04 -6.27 -8.03
CA THR A 62 -9.51 -5.11 -8.75
C THR A 62 -8.81 -4.14 -7.80
N ASN A 63 -9.45 -3.79 -6.68
CA ASN A 63 -8.87 -2.87 -5.70
C ASN A 63 -7.60 -3.41 -5.03
N LEU A 64 -7.54 -4.72 -4.73
CA LEU A 64 -6.33 -5.34 -4.22
C LEU A 64 -5.20 -5.33 -5.24
N ASN A 65 -5.48 -5.66 -6.51
CA ASN A 65 -4.46 -5.63 -7.55
C ASN A 65 -3.90 -4.20 -7.76
N ASP A 66 -4.78 -3.20 -7.76
CA ASP A 66 -4.38 -1.80 -7.89
C ASP A 66 -3.52 -1.34 -6.71
N PHE A 67 -3.92 -1.70 -5.48
CA PHE A 67 -3.14 -1.41 -4.27
C PHE A 67 -1.78 -2.11 -4.29
N ILE A 68 -1.72 -3.40 -4.61
CA ILE A 68 -0.48 -4.19 -4.68
C ILE A 68 0.46 -3.61 -5.76
N GLY A 69 -0.09 -3.22 -6.91
CA GLY A 69 0.70 -2.54 -7.95
C GLY A 69 1.28 -1.20 -7.46
N PHE A 70 0.51 -0.44 -6.70
CA PHE A 70 0.98 0.81 -6.08
C PHE A 70 2.02 0.57 -4.98
N SER A 71 1.79 -0.35 -4.05
CA SER A 71 2.71 -0.64 -2.94
C SER A 71 4.03 -1.19 -3.45
N ASN A 72 4.00 -2.13 -4.41
CA ASN A 72 5.20 -2.69 -5.00
C ASN A 72 6.10 -1.61 -5.62
N ASN A 73 5.53 -0.65 -6.35
CA ASN A 73 6.29 0.49 -6.90
C ASN A 73 6.96 1.34 -5.80
N ILE A 74 6.31 1.56 -4.65
CA ILE A 74 6.88 2.31 -3.53
C ILE A 74 7.99 1.51 -2.85
N PHE A 75 7.78 0.22 -2.65
CA PHE A 75 8.72 -0.66 -1.98
C PHE A 75 9.97 -0.92 -2.83
N GLU A 76 9.82 -1.10 -4.15
CA GLU A 76 10.92 -1.25 -5.09
C GLU A 76 11.83 0.00 -5.08
N GLN A 77 11.26 1.21 -5.07
CA GLN A 77 12.03 2.46 -4.95
C GLN A 77 12.84 2.58 -3.65
N ARG A 78 12.46 1.81 -2.62
CA ARG A 78 13.13 1.77 -1.31
C ARG A 78 14.03 0.55 -1.15
N GLY A 79 14.22 -0.25 -2.21
CA GLY A 79 15.07 -1.44 -2.22
C GLY A 79 14.44 -2.70 -1.64
N TYR A 80 13.11 -2.72 -1.47
CA TYR A 80 12.39 -3.90 -1.00
C TYR A 80 11.89 -4.75 -2.18
N ASP A 81 11.78 -6.05 -1.92
CA ASP A 81 11.10 -7.02 -2.79
C ASP A 81 9.77 -7.40 -2.08
N GLU A 82 8.67 -6.83 -2.56
CA GLU A 82 7.31 -7.15 -2.10
C GLU A 82 6.71 -8.26 -2.97
N ASN A 83 6.15 -9.28 -2.33
CA ASN A 83 5.34 -10.28 -3.00
C ASN A 83 4.06 -10.55 -2.22
N VAL A 84 2.92 -10.23 -2.82
CA VAL A 84 1.59 -10.50 -2.28
C VAL A 84 0.86 -11.46 -3.21
N VAL A 85 0.46 -12.61 -2.69
CA VAL A 85 -0.37 -13.58 -3.39
C VAL A 85 -1.66 -13.73 -2.61
N PHE A 86 -2.80 -13.71 -3.30
CA PHE A 86 -4.09 -13.81 -2.63
C PHE A 86 -5.10 -14.66 -3.41
N GLU A 87 -6.07 -15.18 -2.68
CA GLU A 87 -7.23 -15.91 -3.20
C GLU A 87 -8.49 -15.39 -2.51
N ILE A 88 -9.56 -15.18 -3.28
CA ILE A 88 -10.84 -14.66 -2.78
C ILE A 88 -11.90 -15.75 -2.93
N ILE A 89 -12.58 -16.07 -1.84
CA ILE A 89 -13.69 -17.02 -1.80
C ILE A 89 -14.92 -16.29 -1.25
N THR A 90 -15.99 -16.26 -2.03
CA THR A 90 -17.27 -15.67 -1.62
C THR A 90 -18.32 -16.75 -1.45
N TYR A 91 -18.98 -16.78 -0.29
CA TYR A 91 -20.09 -17.69 -0.01
C TYR A 91 -21.22 -16.96 0.71
N GLY A 92 -22.37 -16.86 0.04
CA GLY A 92 -23.48 -16.02 0.50
C GLY A 92 -23.04 -14.56 0.58
N ASN A 93 -23.14 -13.97 1.78
CA ASN A 93 -22.75 -12.58 2.05
C ASN A 93 -21.38 -12.45 2.72
N THR A 94 -20.64 -13.56 2.84
CA THR A 94 -19.32 -13.60 3.44
C THR A 94 -18.27 -13.69 2.34
N THR A 95 -17.25 -12.84 2.45
CA THR A 95 -16.04 -12.88 1.61
C THR A 95 -14.85 -13.21 2.49
N GLU A 96 -14.11 -14.24 2.10
CA GLU A 96 -12.82 -14.60 2.67
C GLU A 96 -11.72 -14.28 1.69
N VAL A 97 -10.71 -13.54 2.15
CA VAL A 97 -9.50 -13.26 1.39
C VAL A 97 -8.32 -13.91 2.09
N TYR A 98 -7.74 -14.92 1.44
CA TYR A 98 -6.54 -15.61 1.86
C TYR A 98 -5.35 -14.84 1.30
N MET A 99 -4.41 -14.43 2.15
CA MET A 99 -3.24 -13.67 1.72
C MET A 99 -1.95 -14.33 2.19
N ASN A 100 -0.97 -14.37 1.31
CA ASN A 100 0.42 -14.61 1.63
C ASN A 100 1.23 -13.38 1.25
N VAL A 101 1.84 -12.74 2.24
CA VAL A 101 2.61 -11.51 2.07
C VAL A 101 4.06 -11.78 2.45
N THR A 102 4.98 -11.47 1.56
CA THR A 102 6.42 -11.49 1.82
C THR A 102 7.00 -10.10 1.54
N LEU A 103 7.83 -9.61 2.44
CA LEU A 103 8.62 -8.40 2.22
C LEU A 103 10.09 -8.71 2.53
N LYS A 104 10.98 -8.44 1.57
CA LYS A 104 12.42 -8.64 1.74
C LYS A 104 13.19 -7.33 1.60
N LEU A 105 14.27 -7.20 2.35
CA LEU A 105 15.25 -6.13 2.25
C LEU A 105 16.65 -6.72 2.44
N GLU A 106 17.48 -6.63 1.41
CA GLU A 106 18.83 -7.22 1.39
C GLU A 106 18.83 -8.70 1.82
N ASN A 107 19.40 -9.00 2.99
CA ASN A 107 19.52 -10.36 3.54
C ASN A 107 18.43 -10.71 4.59
N SER A 108 17.43 -9.86 4.76
CA SER A 108 16.34 -10.04 5.72
C SER A 108 15.00 -10.18 5.01
N PHE A 109 14.10 -11.02 5.54
CA PHE A 109 12.75 -11.15 5.04
C PHE A 109 11.74 -11.41 6.16
N ILE A 110 10.50 -11.04 5.91
CA ILE A 110 9.34 -11.37 6.75
C ILE A 110 8.25 -11.93 5.83
N GLU A 111 7.60 -13.00 6.27
CA GLU A 111 6.45 -13.62 5.61
C GLU A 111 5.32 -13.77 6.62
N ASP A 112 4.08 -13.55 6.18
CA ASP A 112 2.90 -13.88 6.96
C ASP A 112 1.75 -14.36 6.06
N LYS A 113 0.99 -15.32 6.60
CA LYS A 113 -0.20 -15.88 5.97
C LYS A 113 -1.39 -15.59 6.84
N PHE A 114 -2.35 -14.84 6.33
CA PHE A 114 -3.51 -14.45 7.10
C PHE A 114 -4.78 -14.46 6.25
N ILE A 115 -5.92 -14.50 6.95
CA ILE A 115 -7.24 -14.57 6.34
C ILE A 115 -8.02 -13.34 6.80
N ILE A 116 -8.61 -12.63 5.84
CA ILE A 116 -9.57 -11.56 6.09
C ILE A 116 -10.96 -12.14 5.83
N ASN A 117 -11.71 -12.40 6.89
CA ASN A 117 -13.11 -12.84 6.79
C ASN A 117 -14.02 -11.67 7.14
N ARG A 118 -14.94 -11.33 6.22
CA ARG A 118 -15.92 -10.25 6.39
C ARG A 118 -17.28 -10.67 5.87
N THR A 119 -18.31 -10.36 6.65
CA THR A 119 -19.72 -10.57 6.27
C THR A 119 -20.38 -9.20 6.11
N VAL A 120 -20.94 -8.93 4.94
CA VAL A 120 -21.67 -7.69 4.66
C VAL A 120 -23.17 -7.97 4.86
N TYR A 121 -23.81 -7.28 5.81
CA TYR A 121 -25.26 -7.37 5.97
C TYR A 121 -25.93 -6.35 5.02
N PRO A 122 -26.99 -6.73 4.29
CA PRO A 122 -27.75 -5.82 3.44
C PRO A 122 -28.51 -4.75 4.25
#